data_AF-A0A947AJP4-F1
#
_entry.id   AF-A0A947AJP4-F1
#
_cell.length_a   1.000
_cell.length_b   1.000
_cell.length_c   1.000
_cell.angle_alpha   90.00
_cell.angle_beta   90.00
_cell.angle_gamma   90.00
#
_symmetry.space_group_name_H-M   'P 1'
#
loop_
_entity.id
_entity.type
_entity.pdbx_description
1 polymer ?
#
loop_
_entity_poly.entity_id
_entity_poly.type
_entity_poly.pdbx_seq_one_letter_code
_entity_poly.pdbx_strand_id
1 'polypeptide(L)' 'VKDLGCENTVCIGNGRNDMLMLKEARLGIAVILAEGVAQSTLSSADVVCTSIVSALELLLNPLRLTATLRS' A
#
# COMPACT_ATOMS: atom_id res chain seq x y z
N VAL A 1 6.59 -10.96 4.35
CA VAL A 1 6.74 -10.67 2.91
C VAL A 1 7.99 -11.29 2.29
N LYS A 2 9.12 -11.34 3.02
CA LYS A 2 10.38 -11.90 2.52
C LYS A 2 10.24 -13.33 1.99
N ASP A 3 9.61 -14.22 2.74
CA ASP A 3 9.38 -15.61 2.33
C ASP A 3 8.39 -15.76 1.17
N LEU A 4 7.55 -14.75 0.92
CA LEU A 4 6.62 -14.69 -0.21
C LEU A 4 7.26 -14.09 -1.48
N GLY A 5 8.48 -13.56 -1.37
CA GLY A 5 9.14 -12.78 -2.42
C GLY A 5 8.66 -11.33 -2.44
N CYS A 6 9.46 -10.44 -1.85
CA CYS A 6 9.18 -8.99 -1.78
C CYS A 6 8.85 -8.37 -3.14
N GLU A 7 9.62 -8.72 -4.18
CA GLU A 7 9.48 -8.20 -5.55
C GLU A 7 8.14 -8.57 -6.23
N ASN A 8 7.45 -9.59 -5.72
CA ASN A 8 6.19 -10.09 -6.28
C ASN A 8 5.00 -9.86 -5.35
N THR A 9 5.18 -9.08 -4.28
CA THR A 9 4.16 -8.88 -3.26
C THR A 9 3.65 -7.44 -3.27
N VAL A 10 2.32 -7.30 -3.14
CA VAL A 10 1.66 -6.05 -2.75
C VAL A 10 1.26 -6.15 -1.28
N CYS A 11 1.56 -5.13 -0.48
CA CYS A 11 1.11 -5.05 0.91
C CYS A 11 0.16 -3.88 1.09
N ILE A 12 -0.94 -4.13 1.80
CA ILE A 12 -1.95 -3.12 2.12
C ILE A 12 -2.09 -3.07 3.63
N GLY A 13 -2.01 -1.88 4.22
CA GLY A 13 -2.01 -1.72 5.68
C GLY A 13 -2.43 -0.34 6.15
N ASN A 14 -2.70 -0.22 7.45
CA ASN A 14 -3.13 1.02 8.10
C ASN A 14 -2.34 1.26 9.40
N GLY A 15 -2.14 0.19 10.16
CA GLY A 15 -1.58 0.25 11.50
C GLY A 15 -0.07 0.35 11.47
N ARG A 16 0.51 0.80 12.59
CA ARG A 16 1.96 0.97 12.75
C ARG A 16 2.75 -0.31 12.46
N ASN A 17 2.19 -1.47 12.77
CA ASN A 17 2.86 -2.76 12.54
C ASN A 17 3.02 -3.09 11.05
N ASP A 18 2.21 -2.49 10.19
CA ASP A 18 2.21 -2.75 8.76
C ASP A 18 3.35 -2.02 8.05
N MET A 19 3.94 -0.98 8.68
CA MET A 19 4.94 -0.11 8.06
C MET A 19 6.12 -0.87 7.44
N LEU A 20 6.60 -1.92 8.12
CA LEU A 20 7.72 -2.71 7.64
C LEU A 20 7.31 -3.60 6.46
N MET A 21 6.08 -4.11 6.45
CA MET A 21 5.58 -4.87 5.32
C MET A 21 5.39 -4.00 4.09
N LEU A 22 4.83 -2.79 4.25
CA LEU A 22 4.64 -1.84 3.17
C LEU A 22 5.98 -1.43 2.56
N LYS A 23 6.96 -1.09 3.41
CA LYS A 23 8.30 -0.67 2.97
C LYS A 23 9.05 -1.76 2.19
N GLU A 24 8.86 -3.02 2.56
CA GLU A 24 9.61 -4.14 1.98
C GLU A 24 8.92 -4.74 0.75
N ALA A 25 7.63 -4.49 0.53
CA ALA A 25 6.90 -4.99 -0.63
C ALA A 25 7.28 -4.22 -1.91
N ARG A 26 7.08 -4.84 -3.08
CA ARG A 26 7.26 -4.15 -4.36
C ARG A 26 6.29 -2.98 -4.54
N LEU A 27 5.13 -3.07 -3.91
CA LEU A 27 4.13 -2.03 -3.83
C LEU A 27 3.50 -2.02 -2.43
N GLY A 28 3.72 -0.96 -1.68
CA GLY A 28 3.07 -0.68 -0.41
C GLY A 28 1.90 0.29 -0.58
N ILE A 29 0.71 -0.09 -0.11
CA ILE A 29 -0.48 0.76 -0.13
C ILE A 29 -0.94 1.02 1.31
N ALA A 30 -0.95 2.28 1.72
CA ALA A 30 -1.59 2.67 2.97
C ALA A 30 -3.09 2.91 2.74
N VAL A 31 -3.95 2.39 3.62
CA VAL A 31 -5.38 2.71 3.63
C VAL A 31 -5.69 3.58 4.84
N ILE A 32 -6.39 4.70 4.65
CA ILE A 32 -6.89 5.56 5.72
C ILE A 32 -8.30 5.08 6.07
N LEU A 33 -8.50 4.64 7.31
CA LEU A 33 -9.78 4.18 7.82
C LEU A 33 -10.40 5.24 8.75
N ALA A 34 -11.53 4.92 9.38
CA ALA A 34 -12.26 5.87 10.22
C ALA A 34 -11.45 6.36 11.43
N GLU A 35 -10.57 5.50 11.95
CA GLU A 35 -9.63 5.80 13.04
C GLU A 35 -8.40 6.61 12.59
N GLY A 36 -8.26 6.89 11.30
CA GLY A 36 -7.08 7.49 10.70
C GLY A 36 -6.10 6.44 10.19
N VAL A 37 -4.81 6.78 10.15
CA VAL A 37 -3.71 5.90 9.73
C VAL A 37 -2.47 6.24 10.54
N ALA A 38 -1.64 5.23 10.86
CA ALA A 38 -0.37 5.51 11.50
C ALA A 38 0.53 6.33 10.57
N GLN A 39 1.07 7.45 11.05
CA GLN A 39 1.95 8.32 10.25
C GLN A 39 3.16 7.55 9.67
N SER A 40 3.71 6.62 10.44
CA SER A 40 4.83 5.77 10.00
C SER A 40 4.45 4.84 8.84
N THR A 41 3.22 4.31 8.85
CA THR A 41 2.68 3.49 7.77
C THR A 41 2.40 4.33 6.53
N LEU A 42 1.83 5.52 6.72
CA LEU A 42 1.60 6.48 5.63
C LEU A 42 2.91 6.88 4.92
N SER A 43 3.97 7.15 5.68
CA SER A 43 5.29 7.49 5.13
C SER A 43 6.06 6.31 4.54
N SER A 44 5.61 5.07 4.77
CA SER A 44 6.24 3.87 4.23
C SER A 44 5.52 3.34 2.97
N ALA A 45 4.44 4.00 2.54
CA ALA A 45 3.63 3.58 1.40
C ALA A 45 4.05 4.28 0.11
N ASP A 46 3.88 3.58 -1.02
CA ASP A 46 3.99 4.16 -2.36
C ASP A 46 2.69 4.87 -2.78
N VAL A 47 1.54 4.31 -2.36
CA VAL A 47 0.21 4.84 -2.66
C VAL A 47 -0.62 4.92 -1.39
N VAL A 48 -1.52 5.90 -1.32
CA VAL A 48 -2.47 6.07 -0.23
C VAL A 48 -3.89 6.01 -0.77
N CYS A 49 -4.75 5.22 -0.13
CA CYS A 49 -6.17 5.07 -0.44
C CYS A 49 -7.02 5.36 0.80
N THR A 50 -8.30 5.66 0.62
CA THR A 50 -9.25 5.93 1.71
C THR A 50 -10.17 4.74 2.02
N SER A 51 -9.98 3.61 1.34
CA SER A 51 -10.66 2.35 1.64
C SER A 51 -9.90 1.16 1.07
N ILE A 52 -10.14 -0.03 1.62
CA ILE A 52 -9.59 -1.28 1.07
C ILE A 52 -10.13 -1.58 -0.34
N VAL A 53 -11.38 -1.20 -0.62
CA VAL A 53 -11.99 -1.41 -1.95
C VAL A 53 -11.22 -0.61 -3.01
N SER A 54 -10.96 0.67 -2.76
CA SER A 54 -10.19 1.50 -3.69
C SER A 54 -8.76 0.98 -3.90
N ALA A 55 -8.12 0.46 -2.84
CA ALA A 55 -6.79 -0.13 -2.95
C ALA A 55 -6.78 -1.39 -3.83
N LEU A 56 -7.77 -2.28 -3.66
CA LEU A 56 -7.91 -3.48 -4.48
C LEU A 56 -8.31 -3.16 -5.94
N GLU A 57 -9.16 -2.16 -6.15
CA GLU A 57 -9.53 -1.69 -7.50
C GLU A 57 -8.33 -1.18 -8.31
N LEU A 58 -7.32 -0.59 -7.67
CA LEU A 58 -6.08 -0.20 -8.35
C LEU A 58 -5.31 -1.40 -8.91
N LEU A 59 -5.37 -2.56 -8.23
CA LEU A 59 -4.75 -3.80 -8.71
C LEU A 59 -5.51 -4.39 -9.90
N LEU A 60 -6.84 -4.20 -9.94
CA LEU A 60 -7.69 -4.60 -11.07
C LEU A 60 -7.58 -3.66 -12.27
N ASN A 61 -7.08 -2.44 -12.06
CA ASN A 61 -6.94 -1.41 -13.11
C ASN A 61 -5.51 -0.88 -13.19
N PRO A 62 -4.54 -1.68 -13.69
CA PRO A 62 -3.11 -1.34 -13.62
C PRO A 62 -2.73 0.01 -14.23
N LEU A 63 -3.44 0.46 -15.26
CA LEU A 63 -3.20 1.78 -15.88
C LEU A 63 -3.43 2.94 -14.91
N ARG A 64 -4.40 2.83 -13.98
CA ARG A 64 -4.63 3.87 -12.96
C ARG A 64 -3.48 3.91 -11.96
N LEU A 65 -3.00 2.73 -11.55
CA LEU A 65 -1.87 2.61 -10.66
C LEU A 65 -0.59 3.19 -11.29
N THR A 66 -0.32 2.88 -12.55
CA THR A 66 0.81 3.49 -13.30
C THR A 66 0.68 5.01 -13.39
N ALA A 67 -0.53 5.54 -13.59
CA ALA A 67 -0.76 6.98 -13.64
C ALA A 67 -0.49 7.68 -12.30
N THR A 68 -0.70 6.99 -11.16
CA THR A 68 -0.38 7.49 -9.81
C THR A 68 1.12 7.46 -9.51
N LEU A 69 1.84 6.43 -9.99
CA LEU A 69 3.24 6.18 -9.63
C LEU A 69 4.27 6.80 -10.58
N ARG A 70 3.85 7.32 -11.74
CA ARG A 70 4.77 7.97 -12.69
C ARG A 70 5.35 9.28 -12.11
N SER A 71 6.62 9.55 -12.42
CA SER A 71 7.33 10.80 -12.14
C SER A 71 7.14 11.84 -13.24
#